data_AF-A0A3C0M8C5-F1
#
_entry.id   AF-A0A3C0M8C5-F1
#
_cell.length_a   1.000
_cell.length_b   1.000
_cell.length_c   1.000
_cell.angle_alpha   90.00
_cell.angle_beta   90.00
_cell.angle_gamma   90.00
#
_symmetry.space_group_name_H-M   'P 1'
#
loop_
_entity.id
_entity.type
_entity.pdbx_description
1 polymer ?
#
loop_
_entity_poly.entity_id
_entity_poly.type
_entity_poly.pdbx_seq_one_letter_code
_entity_poly.pdbx_strand_id
1 'polypeptide(L)'
;AGTSSSLSAGVVAGEGTGMERDYYGTYARFMSDLEGPEYVGQKAAERAVRRLGPRKIASQSVPILFDPRVSMSMVNYFASAIHGTSVARGTSFFKDRMGEKVLSDAVTIIDDPHRVRGQRSRPFDGEGVANQRMALAENGVLKSWLLDCSAARQLGLKTLGHAARGTGGPPSASTTNLYMAPGRIPREDLLRGVKAGLYVVEMIGSGVNMVTGDYSRGAAGFW
;
A
#
# COMPACT_ATOMS: atom_id res chain seq x y z
N ALA A 1 16.92 13.22 6.25
CA ALA A 1 16.85 12.09 7.21
C ALA A 1 16.10 12.55 8.45
N GLY A 2 15.46 11.66 9.20
CA GLY A 2 15.02 12.01 10.55
C GLY A 2 14.48 10.81 11.32
N THR A 3 14.10 11.03 12.57
CA THR A 3 13.82 9.99 13.57
C THR A 3 12.64 9.09 13.24
N SER A 4 12.85 7.77 13.28
CA SER A 4 11.78 6.77 13.29
C SER A 4 11.86 5.95 14.57
N SER A 5 10.71 5.60 15.12
CA SER A 5 10.55 4.71 16.26
C SER A 5 9.55 3.62 15.90
N SER A 6 9.76 2.42 16.41
CA SER A 6 8.87 1.29 16.16
C SER A 6 8.88 0.32 17.32
N LEU A 7 7.73 -0.33 17.54
CA LEU A 7 7.56 -1.43 18.47
C LEU A 7 6.73 -2.51 17.79
N SER A 8 7.16 -3.75 17.85
CA SER A 8 6.44 -4.88 17.25
C SER A 8 6.59 -6.15 18.06
N ALA A 9 5.62 -7.05 17.89
CA ALA A 9 5.63 -8.38 18.46
C ALA A 9 5.19 -9.39 17.39
N GLY A 10 5.92 -10.51 17.31
CA GLY A 10 5.52 -11.69 16.54
C GLY A 10 5.16 -12.81 17.50
N VAL A 11 4.06 -13.51 17.24
CA VAL A 11 3.53 -14.56 18.12
C VAL A 11 3.28 -15.82 17.31
N VAL A 12 3.62 -16.96 17.92
CA VAL A 12 3.25 -18.30 17.45
C VAL A 12 2.19 -18.85 18.41
N ALA A 13 1.13 -19.44 17.87
CA ALA A 13 0.06 -20.07 18.62
C ALA A 13 -0.16 -21.51 18.10
N GLY A 14 -0.64 -22.41 18.97
CA GLY A 14 -0.90 -23.81 18.61
C GLY A 14 0.25 -24.75 18.97
N GLU A 15 0.07 -26.02 18.63
CA GLU A 15 0.99 -27.11 18.98
C GLU A 15 1.26 -28.02 17.77
N GLY A 16 2.44 -28.64 17.73
CA GLY A 16 2.81 -29.60 16.68
C GLY A 16 2.65 -29.02 15.27
N THR A 17 1.91 -29.73 14.41
CA THR A 17 1.65 -29.31 13.02
C THR A 17 0.51 -28.29 12.88
N GLY A 18 -0.18 -27.96 13.98
CA GLY A 18 -1.27 -26.97 14.02
C GLY A 18 -0.82 -25.56 14.40
N MET A 19 0.50 -25.29 14.39
CA MET A 19 1.03 -23.97 14.74
C MET A 19 0.74 -22.92 13.66
N GLU A 20 0.32 -21.75 14.11
CA GLU A 20 0.09 -20.56 13.28
C GLU A 20 0.85 -19.36 13.82
N ARG A 21 1.13 -18.38 12.96
CA ARG A 21 1.89 -17.17 13.32
C ARG A 21 1.28 -15.90 12.75
N ASP A 22 1.32 -14.83 13.53
CA ASP A 22 1.06 -13.48 13.04
C ASP A 22 1.84 -12.46 13.88
N TYR A 23 1.74 -11.19 13.51
CA TYR A 23 2.40 -10.08 14.18
C TYR A 23 1.51 -8.85 14.28
N TYR A 24 1.92 -7.96 15.16
CA TYR A 24 1.43 -6.59 15.23
C TYR A 24 2.62 -5.65 15.47
N GLY A 25 2.52 -4.42 14.97
CA GLY A 25 3.53 -3.41 15.18
C GLY A 25 3.00 -2.00 14.97
N THR A 26 3.59 -1.08 15.70
CA THR A 26 3.33 0.35 15.66
C THR A 26 4.60 1.09 15.23
N TYR A 27 4.44 2.13 14.42
CA TYR A 27 5.54 2.86 13.79
C TYR A 27 5.21 4.35 13.77
N ALA A 28 6.12 5.18 14.28
CA ALA A 28 5.92 6.62 14.35
C ALA A 28 7.24 7.39 14.24
N ARG A 29 7.15 8.72 14.16
CA ARG A 29 8.30 9.63 14.22
C ARG A 29 8.74 9.93 15.65
N PHE A 30 7.78 9.89 16.59
CA PHE A 30 7.98 10.18 18.00
C PHE A 30 7.60 8.95 18.82
N MET A 31 8.37 8.63 19.85
CA MET A 31 8.07 7.50 20.74
C MET A 31 6.72 7.66 21.45
N SER A 32 6.31 8.90 21.74
CA SER A 32 5.01 9.23 22.36
C SER A 32 3.80 8.80 21.53
N ASP A 33 4.00 8.57 20.23
CA ASP A 33 2.94 8.24 19.28
C ASP A 33 2.88 6.73 19.01
N LEU A 34 3.74 5.94 19.68
CA LEU A 34 3.67 4.49 19.63
C LEU A 34 2.55 3.99 20.55
N GLU A 35 1.90 2.92 20.11
CA GLU A 35 0.99 2.16 20.97
C GLU A 35 1.79 1.41 22.06
N GLY A 36 1.19 1.25 23.24
CA GLY A 36 1.85 0.61 24.39
C GLY A 36 2.22 -0.86 24.15
N PRO A 37 3.28 -1.38 24.80
CA PRO A 37 3.76 -2.75 24.59
C PRO A 37 2.72 -3.82 24.92
N GLU A 38 1.89 -3.62 25.94
CA GLU A 38 0.80 -4.52 26.31
C GLU A 38 -0.22 -4.65 25.17
N TYR A 39 -0.61 -3.52 24.58
CA TYR A 39 -1.54 -3.50 23.45
C TYR A 39 -0.95 -4.15 22.20
N VAL A 40 0.33 -3.87 21.90
CA VAL A 40 1.05 -4.48 20.78
C VAL A 40 1.13 -6.00 20.94
N GLY A 41 1.49 -6.48 22.14
CA GLY A 41 1.55 -7.90 22.46
C GLY A 41 0.18 -8.58 22.37
N GLN A 42 -0.85 -7.96 22.96
CA GLN A 42 -2.22 -8.46 22.90
C GLN A 42 -2.72 -8.58 21.45
N LYS A 43 -2.52 -7.54 20.62
CA LYS A 43 -2.93 -7.57 19.22
C LYS A 43 -2.18 -8.62 18.40
N ALA A 44 -0.89 -8.83 18.66
CA ALA A 44 -0.14 -9.88 18.00
C ALA A 44 -0.67 -11.28 18.39
N ALA A 45 -0.97 -11.50 19.67
CA ALA A 45 -1.55 -12.75 20.17
C ALA A 45 -2.95 -13.02 19.62
N GLU A 46 -3.86 -12.05 19.68
CA GLU A 46 -5.21 -12.13 19.09
C GLU A 46 -5.14 -12.53 17.61
N ARG A 47 -4.18 -11.95 16.88
CA ARG A 47 -3.97 -12.23 15.46
C ARG A 47 -3.41 -13.62 15.17
N ALA A 48 -2.52 -14.14 16.00
CA ALA A 48 -2.00 -15.50 15.86
C ALA A 48 -3.08 -16.53 16.20
N VAL A 49 -3.79 -16.35 17.32
CA VAL A 49 -4.82 -17.29 17.81
C VAL A 49 -5.97 -17.42 16.83
N ARG A 50 -6.46 -16.32 16.25
CA ARG A 50 -7.58 -16.36 15.29
C ARG A 50 -7.28 -17.15 14.01
N ARG A 51 -6.01 -17.47 13.73
CA ARG A 51 -5.62 -18.25 12.55
C ARG A 51 -5.67 -19.76 12.77
N LEU A 52 -5.74 -20.20 14.03
CA LEU A 52 -5.78 -21.61 14.38
C LEU A 52 -6.97 -22.32 13.73
N GLY A 53 -6.76 -23.59 13.38
CA GLY A 53 -7.75 -24.40 12.67
C GLY A 53 -8.04 -23.93 11.24
N PRO A 54 -7.02 -23.63 10.41
CA PRO A 54 -7.27 -23.23 9.04
C PRO A 54 -7.97 -24.35 8.27
N ARG A 55 -8.85 -23.96 7.35
CA ARG A 55 -9.52 -24.91 6.44
C ARG A 55 -9.27 -24.53 4.99
N LYS A 56 -9.25 -25.54 4.13
CA LYS A 56 -9.25 -25.34 2.68
C LYS A 56 -10.67 -25.01 2.20
N ILE A 57 -10.75 -24.15 1.20
CA ILE A 57 -11.98 -23.84 0.48
C ILE A 57 -11.87 -24.40 -0.95
N ALA A 58 -13.00 -24.75 -1.56
CA ALA A 58 -13.03 -25.14 -2.97
C ALA A 58 -12.69 -23.94 -3.87
N SER A 59 -12.07 -24.20 -5.02
CA SER A 59 -11.80 -23.19 -6.04
C SER A 59 -13.12 -22.62 -6.58
N GLN A 60 -13.27 -21.30 -6.48
CA GLN A 60 -14.49 -20.59 -6.86
C GLN A 60 -14.21 -19.10 -7.04
N SER A 61 -15.14 -18.41 -7.70
CA SER A 61 -15.14 -16.95 -7.78
C SER A 61 -16.06 -16.39 -6.71
N VAL A 62 -15.51 -15.59 -5.80
CA VAL A 62 -16.27 -14.92 -4.73
C VAL A 62 -15.80 -13.49 -4.50
N PRO A 63 -16.63 -12.63 -3.90
CA PRO A 63 -16.19 -11.34 -3.39
C PRO A 63 -15.02 -11.49 -2.41
N ILE A 64 -14.05 -10.57 -2.52
CA ILE A 64 -12.91 -10.48 -1.62
C ILE A 64 -12.97 -9.14 -0.89
N LEU A 65 -12.79 -9.19 0.43
CA LEU A 65 -12.58 -8.02 1.26
C LEU A 65 -11.12 -8.03 1.74
N PHE A 66 -10.38 -6.95 1.50
CA PHE A 66 -9.01 -6.83 1.97
C PHE A 66 -8.97 -6.15 3.34
N ASP A 67 -8.24 -6.74 4.28
CA ASP A 67 -7.85 -6.07 5.50
C ASP A 67 -7.00 -4.82 5.15
N PRO A 68 -7.19 -3.67 5.83
CA PRO A 68 -6.41 -2.47 5.59
C PRO A 68 -4.88 -2.68 5.59
N ARG A 69 -4.39 -3.66 6.36
CA ARG A 69 -2.96 -4.00 6.42
C ARG A 69 -2.43 -4.53 5.09
N VAL A 70 -3.22 -5.33 4.36
CA VAL A 70 -2.78 -5.96 3.11
C VAL A 70 -3.23 -5.18 1.87
N SER A 71 -4.28 -4.37 1.97
CA SER A 71 -4.78 -3.55 0.86
C SER A 71 -3.73 -2.56 0.34
N MET A 72 -2.83 -2.09 1.21
CA MET A 72 -1.73 -1.19 0.82
C MET A 72 -0.81 -1.79 -0.25
N SER A 73 -0.71 -3.13 -0.33
CA SER A 73 0.06 -3.78 -1.40
C SER A 73 -0.50 -3.47 -2.79
N MET A 74 -1.83 -3.38 -2.94
CA MET A 74 -2.47 -3.01 -4.21
C MET A 74 -2.20 -1.54 -4.57
N VAL A 75 -2.26 -0.65 -3.57
CA VAL A 75 -1.96 0.78 -3.75
C VAL A 75 -0.49 0.98 -4.14
N ASN A 76 0.43 0.18 -3.59
CA ASN A 76 1.84 0.19 -3.97
C ASN A 76 2.06 -0.30 -5.41
N TYR A 77 1.34 -1.34 -5.85
CA TYR A 77 1.44 -1.79 -7.25
C TYR A 77 0.90 -0.74 -8.23
N PHE A 78 -0.19 -0.05 -7.88
CA PHE A 78 -0.64 1.12 -8.63
C PHE A 78 0.47 2.17 -8.72
N ALA A 79 1.10 2.54 -7.60
CA ALA A 79 2.22 3.49 -7.60
C ALA A 79 3.40 3.02 -8.47
N SER A 80 3.74 1.74 -8.45
CA SER A 80 4.75 1.17 -9.34
C SER A 80 4.35 1.26 -10.82
N ALA A 81 3.07 1.12 -11.15
CA ALA A 81 2.58 1.18 -12.52
C ALA A 81 2.65 2.61 -13.08
N ILE A 82 2.47 3.61 -12.23
CA ILE A 82 2.58 5.03 -12.63
C ILE A 82 3.98 5.61 -12.43
N HIS A 83 4.98 4.76 -12.15
CA HIS A 83 6.36 5.19 -11.95
C HIS A 83 6.95 5.73 -13.26
N GLY A 84 7.48 6.95 -13.22
CA GLY A 84 7.91 7.72 -14.39
C GLY A 84 8.90 6.99 -15.28
N THR A 85 9.89 6.31 -14.69
CA THR A 85 10.87 5.53 -15.46
C THR A 85 10.21 4.37 -16.23
N SER A 86 9.21 3.71 -15.64
CA SER A 86 8.50 2.60 -16.29
C SER A 86 7.62 3.11 -17.44
N VAL A 87 6.98 4.27 -17.25
CA VAL A 87 6.20 4.95 -18.28
C VAL A 87 7.09 5.42 -19.42
N ALA A 88 8.21 6.11 -19.12
CA ALA A 88 9.17 6.59 -20.12
C ALA A 88 9.79 5.46 -20.95
N ARG A 89 9.99 4.28 -20.36
CA ARG A 89 10.50 3.08 -21.05
C ARG A 89 9.40 2.25 -21.72
N GLY A 90 8.13 2.61 -21.56
CA GLY A 90 7.00 1.86 -22.10
C GLY A 90 6.76 0.49 -21.47
N THR A 91 7.29 0.24 -20.27
CA THR A 91 7.17 -1.02 -19.50
C THR A 91 6.10 -0.94 -18.41
N SER A 92 5.08 -0.10 -18.62
CA SER A 92 3.92 0.03 -17.75
C SER A 92 2.64 -0.20 -18.55
N PHE A 93 1.73 -1.01 -18.00
CA PHE A 93 0.38 -1.17 -18.55
C PHE A 93 -0.48 0.10 -18.46
N PHE A 94 -0.04 1.14 -17.74
CA PHE A 94 -0.70 2.45 -17.68
C PHE A 94 -0.11 3.51 -18.62
N LYS A 95 1.00 3.25 -19.33
CA LYS A 95 1.79 4.29 -20.02
C LYS A 95 0.99 5.29 -20.89
N ASP A 96 -0.11 4.86 -21.49
CA ASP A 96 -0.95 5.67 -22.39
C ASP A 96 -2.31 6.06 -21.78
N ARG A 97 -2.50 5.86 -20.47
CA ARG A 97 -3.81 5.94 -19.80
C ARG A 97 -4.02 7.22 -18.97
N MET A 98 -3.17 8.24 -19.16
CA MET A 98 -3.29 9.51 -18.43
C MET A 98 -4.65 10.16 -18.68
N GLY A 99 -5.34 10.56 -17.62
CA GLY A 99 -6.68 11.17 -17.72
C GLY A 99 -7.83 10.17 -17.91
N GLU A 100 -7.54 8.87 -18.01
CA GLU A 100 -8.57 7.85 -18.14
C GLU A 100 -9.01 7.24 -16.81
N LYS A 101 -10.22 6.68 -16.79
CA LYS A 101 -10.73 5.89 -15.67
C LYS A 101 -10.06 4.51 -15.66
N VAL A 102 -9.16 4.30 -14.71
CA VAL A 102 -8.35 3.08 -14.54
C VAL A 102 -8.70 2.29 -13.27
N LEU A 103 -9.45 2.89 -12.36
CA LEU A 103 -9.96 2.27 -11.13
C LEU A 103 -11.46 2.57 -10.97
N SER A 104 -12.09 1.97 -9.97
CA SER A 104 -13.47 2.30 -9.56
C SER A 104 -13.58 3.79 -9.17
N ASP A 105 -14.76 4.40 -9.39
CA ASP A 105 -15.06 5.77 -8.99
C ASP A 105 -15.03 5.97 -7.47
N ALA A 106 -15.17 4.90 -6.70
CA ALA A 106 -15.00 4.91 -5.25
C ALA A 106 -13.54 5.06 -4.80
N VAL A 107 -12.55 5.02 -5.72
CA VAL A 107 -11.13 4.99 -5.38
C VAL A 107 -10.45 6.32 -5.69
N THR A 108 -9.88 6.92 -4.66
CA THR A 108 -8.98 8.07 -4.76
C THR A 108 -7.68 7.73 -4.02
N ILE A 109 -6.54 7.85 -4.70
CA ILE A 109 -5.21 7.56 -4.17
C ILE A 109 -4.43 8.86 -4.07
N ILE A 110 -3.90 9.15 -2.89
CA ILE A 110 -3.30 10.44 -2.54
C ILE A 110 -1.89 10.22 -2.03
N ASP A 111 -0.97 11.05 -2.50
CA ASP A 111 0.34 11.22 -1.86
C ASP A 111 0.37 12.58 -1.15
N ASP A 112 0.76 12.59 0.13
CA ASP A 112 0.76 13.80 0.96
C ASP A 112 2.11 14.02 1.65
N PRO A 113 2.99 14.88 1.11
CA PRO A 113 4.31 15.13 1.69
C PRO A 113 4.25 15.98 2.96
N HIS A 114 3.11 16.60 3.27
CA HIS A 114 2.95 17.56 4.36
C HIS A 114 2.13 17.00 5.54
N ARG A 115 1.86 15.69 5.54
CA ARG A 115 1.19 15.03 6.66
C ARG A 115 1.98 15.26 7.96
N VAL A 116 1.38 15.93 8.93
CA VAL A 116 2.01 16.19 10.22
C VAL A 116 2.39 14.86 10.87
N ARG A 117 3.66 14.74 11.28
CA ARG A 117 4.26 13.51 11.84
C ARG A 117 4.18 12.28 10.92
N GLY A 118 3.92 12.47 9.63
CA GLY A 118 3.96 11.41 8.63
C GLY A 118 5.38 10.84 8.47
N GLN A 119 5.46 9.54 8.19
CA GLN A 119 6.73 8.81 8.17
C GLN A 119 7.68 9.28 7.06
N ARG A 120 7.11 9.81 5.98
CA ARG A 120 7.85 10.28 4.79
C ARG A 120 7.59 11.75 4.48
N SER A 121 7.11 12.51 5.46
CA SER A 121 6.85 13.94 5.28
C SER A 121 8.15 14.72 5.11
N ARG A 122 8.12 15.67 4.17
CA ARG A 122 9.29 16.47 3.78
C ARG A 122 8.83 17.72 3.02
N PRO A 123 9.48 18.88 3.19
CA PRO A 123 9.09 20.14 2.54
C PRO A 123 9.45 20.23 1.06
N PHE A 124 10.39 19.40 0.61
CA PHE A 124 10.81 19.27 -0.78
C PHE A 124 11.35 17.86 -1.01
N ASP A 125 11.53 17.48 -2.27
CA ASP A 125 11.92 16.13 -2.65
C ASP A 125 13.45 15.89 -2.65
N GLY A 126 13.91 14.74 -3.15
CA GLY A 126 15.32 14.37 -3.19
C GLY A 126 16.18 15.15 -4.20
N GLU A 127 15.56 16.01 -5.00
CA GLU A 127 16.16 16.86 -6.03
C GLU A 127 15.99 18.35 -5.71
N GLY A 128 15.38 18.70 -4.56
CA GLY A 128 15.17 20.08 -4.15
C GLY A 128 13.89 20.71 -4.73
N VAL A 129 13.02 19.91 -5.34
CA VAL A 129 11.76 20.40 -5.93
C VAL A 129 10.70 20.51 -4.84
N ALA A 130 10.03 21.66 -4.78
CA ALA A 130 8.89 21.87 -3.89
C ALA A 130 7.79 20.85 -4.21
N ASN A 131 7.25 20.23 -3.17
CA ASN A 131 6.23 19.19 -3.30
C ASN A 131 4.89 19.67 -2.73
N GLN A 132 3.84 18.92 -3.04
CA GLN A 132 2.49 19.24 -2.58
C GLN A 132 1.64 17.98 -2.48
N ARG A 133 0.59 18.05 -1.66
CA ARG A 133 -0.44 17.01 -1.60
C ARG A 133 -1.10 16.88 -2.97
N MET A 134 -1.19 15.66 -3.47
CA MET A 134 -1.74 15.39 -4.80
C MET A 134 -2.51 14.07 -4.85
N ALA A 135 -3.61 14.06 -5.60
CA ALA A 135 -4.25 12.83 -6.01
C ALA A 135 -3.49 12.24 -7.21
N LEU A 136 -2.98 11.02 -7.05
CA LEU A 136 -2.40 10.23 -8.14
C LEU A 136 -3.51 9.60 -8.99
N ALA A 137 -4.59 9.19 -8.34
CA ALA A 137 -5.87 8.89 -8.96
C ALA A 137 -7.00 9.55 -8.18
N GLU A 138 -8.00 10.09 -8.89
CA GLU A 138 -9.15 10.78 -8.30
C GLU A 138 -10.44 10.25 -8.92
N ASN A 139 -11.33 9.71 -8.09
CA ASN A 139 -12.57 9.05 -8.53
C ASN A 139 -12.32 8.04 -9.67
N GLY A 140 -11.26 7.27 -9.51
CA GLY A 140 -10.81 6.25 -10.44
C GLY A 140 -10.05 6.75 -11.67
N VAL A 141 -9.97 8.07 -11.88
CA VAL A 141 -9.25 8.68 -13.01
C VAL A 141 -7.77 8.84 -12.67
N LEU A 142 -6.87 8.39 -13.55
CA LEU A 142 -5.44 8.60 -13.41
C LEU A 142 -5.08 10.07 -13.65
N LYS A 143 -4.44 10.72 -12.66
CA LYS A 143 -4.18 12.17 -12.68
C LYS A 143 -2.71 12.54 -12.81
N SER A 144 -1.80 11.65 -12.43
CA SER A 144 -0.38 11.99 -12.36
C SER A 144 0.55 10.79 -12.48
N TRP A 145 1.73 11.02 -13.05
CA TRP A 145 2.87 10.11 -12.97
C TRP A 145 3.71 10.45 -11.75
N LEU A 146 4.40 9.45 -11.19
CA LEU A 146 5.44 9.69 -10.20
C LEU A 146 6.75 10.00 -10.93
N LEU A 147 7.16 11.26 -10.93
CA LEU A 147 8.30 11.73 -11.72
C LEU A 147 9.44 12.21 -10.82
N ASP A 148 10.67 11.81 -11.16
CA ASP A 148 11.89 12.57 -10.87
C ASP A 148 12.20 13.50 -12.06
N CYS A 149 13.22 14.35 -11.95
CA CYS A 149 13.61 15.28 -13.01
C CYS A 149 14.04 14.56 -14.30
N SER A 150 14.65 13.37 -14.19
CA SER A 150 15.13 12.60 -15.34
C SER A 150 13.97 12.05 -16.17
N ALA A 151 13.05 11.33 -15.53
CA ALA A 151 11.85 10.80 -16.15
C ALA A 151 10.92 11.91 -16.66
N ALA A 152 10.79 13.00 -15.90
CA ALA A 152 10.05 14.18 -16.35
C ALA A 152 10.62 14.71 -17.66
N ARG A 153 11.94 14.89 -17.75
CA ARG A 153 12.61 15.36 -18.98
C ARG A 153 12.43 14.39 -20.15
N GLN A 154 12.52 13.08 -19.92
CA GLN A 154 12.30 12.07 -20.96
C GLN A 154 10.87 12.10 -21.52
N LEU A 155 9.89 12.38 -20.67
CA LEU A 155 8.47 12.45 -21.05
C LEU A 155 8.04 13.86 -21.53
N GLY A 156 8.94 14.85 -21.51
CA GLY A 156 8.57 16.24 -21.81
C GLY A 156 7.65 16.89 -20.77
N LEU A 157 7.68 16.40 -19.53
CA LEU A 157 6.84 16.84 -18.41
C LEU A 157 7.66 17.58 -17.34
N LYS A 158 6.96 18.10 -16.33
CA LYS A 158 7.57 18.66 -15.11
C LYS A 158 7.24 17.76 -13.93
N THR A 159 8.20 17.53 -13.04
CA THR A 159 7.95 16.85 -11.77
C THR A 159 7.23 17.76 -10.78
N LEU A 160 6.46 17.16 -9.88
CA LEU A 160 5.76 17.80 -8.76
C LEU A 160 6.40 17.43 -7.41
N GLY A 161 7.68 17.09 -7.40
CA GLY A 161 8.45 16.86 -6.18
C GLY A 161 8.34 15.45 -5.60
N HIS A 162 8.61 14.43 -6.42
CA HIS A 162 8.52 13.01 -6.02
C HIS A 162 9.85 12.27 -6.04
N ALA A 163 10.99 12.92 -6.33
CA ALA A 163 12.26 12.21 -6.28
C ALA A 163 12.62 11.82 -4.84
N ALA A 164 13.17 10.64 -4.62
CA ALA A 164 13.80 10.23 -3.38
C ALA A 164 15.24 9.84 -3.65
N ARG A 165 16.12 10.12 -2.69
CA ARG A 165 17.55 9.82 -2.76
C ARG A 165 17.87 8.69 -1.79
N GLY A 166 18.40 7.58 -2.31
CA GLY A 166 19.00 6.53 -1.51
C GLY A 166 20.47 6.81 -1.18
N THR A 167 21.11 5.92 -0.45
CA THR A 167 22.54 6.03 -0.08
C THR A 167 23.50 5.60 -1.20
N GLY A 168 23.02 4.88 -2.22
CA GLY A 168 23.88 4.22 -3.20
C GLY A 168 23.46 4.38 -4.66
N GLY A 169 22.67 5.41 -5.01
CA GLY A 169 22.20 5.58 -6.39
C GLY A 169 21.69 6.99 -6.69
N PRO A 170 21.44 7.28 -7.98
CA PRO A 170 20.81 8.53 -8.39
C PRO A 170 19.40 8.64 -7.78
N PRO A 171 18.84 9.87 -7.69
CA PRO A 171 17.45 10.04 -7.32
C PRO A 171 16.51 9.24 -8.24
N SER A 172 15.45 8.71 -7.66
CA SER A 172 14.37 8.06 -8.41
C SER A 172 13.01 8.51 -7.88
N ALA A 173 11.99 8.51 -8.73
CA ALA A 173 10.63 8.79 -8.27
C ALA A 173 10.21 7.85 -7.12
N SER A 174 9.49 8.40 -6.14
CA SER A 174 9.00 7.70 -4.96
C SER A 174 7.87 8.47 -4.32
N THR A 175 7.01 7.77 -3.60
CA THR A 175 5.92 8.38 -2.84
C THR A 175 6.38 8.86 -1.47
N THR A 176 5.63 9.81 -0.92
CA THR A 176 5.77 10.26 0.46
C THR A 176 4.80 9.48 1.36
N ASN A 177 3.73 10.11 1.84
CA ASN A 177 2.69 9.45 2.62
C ASN A 177 1.54 9.06 1.68
N LEU A 178 1.71 7.93 1.01
CA LEU A 178 0.73 7.35 0.08
C LEU A 178 -0.40 6.66 0.83
N TYR A 179 -1.64 6.98 0.49
CA TYR A 179 -2.82 6.29 1.01
C TYR A 179 -3.98 6.32 0.03
N MET A 180 -4.89 5.36 0.18
CA MET A 180 -6.21 5.40 -0.43
C MET A 180 -7.15 6.17 0.49
N ALA A 181 -7.88 7.16 -0.04
CA ALA A 181 -8.84 7.93 0.72
C ALA A 181 -9.97 7.02 1.25
N PRO A 182 -10.52 7.31 2.45
CA PRO A 182 -11.60 6.51 3.00
C PRO A 182 -12.85 6.57 2.11
N GLY A 183 -13.50 5.43 1.96
CA GLY A 183 -14.82 5.33 1.34
C GLY A 183 -15.93 5.83 2.27
N ARG A 184 -17.18 5.71 1.82
CA ARG A 184 -18.38 6.13 2.57
C ARG A 184 -19.03 5.01 3.39
N ILE A 185 -18.71 3.76 3.08
CA ILE A 185 -19.36 2.59 3.69
C ILE A 185 -18.56 2.18 4.94
N PRO A 186 -19.20 2.07 6.12
CA PRO A 186 -18.58 1.53 7.31
C PRO A 186 -18.07 0.10 7.10
N ARG A 187 -16.99 -0.26 7.80
CA ARG A 187 -16.38 -1.58 7.71
C ARG A 187 -17.36 -2.70 8.04
N GLU A 188 -18.16 -2.49 9.08
CA GLU A 188 -19.14 -3.45 9.59
C GLU A 188 -20.22 -3.72 8.55
N ASP A 189 -20.63 -2.70 7.80
CA ASP A 189 -21.63 -2.81 6.74
C ASP A 189 -21.05 -3.49 5.50
N LEU A 190 -19.78 -3.21 5.15
CA LEU A 190 -19.07 -3.94 4.10
C LEU A 190 -18.99 -5.44 4.40
N LEU A 191 -18.66 -5.80 5.65
CA LEU A 191 -18.58 -7.19 6.09
C LEU A 191 -19.96 -7.87 6.06
N ARG A 192 -21.01 -7.21 6.58
CA ARG A 192 -22.38 -7.75 6.55
C ARG A 192 -22.95 -7.87 5.14
N GLY A 193 -22.52 -7.01 4.22
CA GLY A 193 -22.95 -7.05 2.82
C GLY A 193 -22.45 -8.27 2.05
N VAL A 194 -21.39 -8.93 2.53
CA VAL A 194 -20.82 -10.12 1.88
C VAL A 194 -21.39 -11.39 2.50
N LYS A 195 -22.35 -12.02 1.81
CA LYS A 195 -23.00 -13.27 2.27
C LYS A 195 -22.08 -14.49 2.23
N ALA A 196 -21.19 -14.55 1.24
CA ALA A 196 -20.15 -15.57 1.09
C ALA A 196 -18.97 -14.92 0.37
N GLY A 197 -17.80 -14.91 1.00
CA GLY A 197 -16.61 -14.26 0.45
C GLY A 197 -15.39 -14.52 1.30
N LEU A 198 -14.24 -13.99 0.86
CA LEU A 198 -12.98 -14.16 1.58
C LEU A 198 -12.51 -12.81 2.14
N TYR A 199 -12.42 -12.70 3.45
CA TYR A 199 -11.75 -11.59 4.12
C TYR A 199 -10.25 -11.87 4.24
N VAL A 200 -9.48 -11.30 3.34
CA VAL A 200 -8.05 -11.53 3.17
C VAL A 200 -7.24 -10.71 4.17
N VAL A 201 -6.41 -11.38 4.96
CA VAL A 201 -5.55 -10.77 5.99
C VAL A 201 -4.06 -11.02 5.77
N GLU A 202 -3.70 -11.90 4.82
CA GLU A 202 -2.32 -12.16 4.42
C GLU A 202 -2.24 -12.41 2.91
N MET A 203 -1.17 -11.90 2.30
CA MET A 203 -0.86 -12.07 0.88
C MET A 203 0.55 -12.65 0.72
N ILE A 204 0.72 -13.63 -0.17
CA ILE A 204 1.93 -14.43 -0.33
C ILE A 204 2.52 -14.18 -1.73
N GLY A 205 3.85 -14.07 -1.80
CA GLY A 205 4.61 -13.91 -3.06
C GLY A 205 4.50 -12.53 -3.69
N SER A 206 5.19 -12.30 -4.81
CA SER A 206 4.96 -11.18 -5.72
C SER A 206 4.24 -11.71 -6.96
N GLY A 207 3.26 -10.96 -7.45
CA GLY A 207 2.30 -11.54 -8.40
C GLY A 207 1.76 -10.59 -9.45
N VAL A 208 2.39 -9.44 -9.64
CA VAL A 208 1.95 -8.48 -10.66
C VAL A 208 2.91 -8.46 -11.82
N ASN A 209 2.39 -8.52 -13.04
CA ASN A 209 3.14 -8.23 -14.25
C ASN A 209 2.91 -6.76 -14.62
N MET A 210 3.96 -5.94 -14.52
CA MET A 210 3.86 -4.49 -14.78
C MET A 210 3.68 -4.15 -16.27
N VAL A 211 3.87 -5.11 -17.18
CA VAL A 211 3.69 -4.91 -18.62
C VAL A 211 2.26 -5.25 -19.04
N THR A 212 1.70 -6.35 -18.54
CA THR A 212 0.35 -6.81 -18.93
C THR A 212 -0.75 -6.36 -17.96
N GLY A 213 -0.41 -6.08 -16.70
CA GLY A 213 -1.36 -5.81 -15.63
C GLY A 213 -1.91 -7.05 -14.94
N ASP A 214 -1.46 -8.26 -15.33
CA ASP A 214 -1.94 -9.50 -14.70
C ASP A 214 -1.55 -9.55 -13.22
N TYR A 215 -2.51 -9.95 -12.38
CA TYR A 215 -2.35 -10.06 -10.94
C TYR A 215 -2.72 -11.46 -10.45
N SER A 216 -1.78 -12.16 -9.83
CA SER A 216 -1.99 -13.49 -9.23
C SER A 216 -1.12 -13.67 -7.99
N ARG A 217 -1.74 -13.85 -6.82
CA ARG A 217 -1.03 -14.03 -5.56
C ARG A 217 -1.73 -15.06 -4.69
N GLY A 218 -0.94 -15.74 -3.84
CA GLY A 218 -1.50 -16.51 -2.74
C GLY A 218 -2.12 -15.58 -1.71
N ALA A 219 -3.23 -16.00 -1.09
CA ALA A 219 -3.91 -15.24 -0.06
C ALA A 219 -4.38 -16.19 1.05
N ALA A 220 -4.39 -15.68 2.28
CA ALA A 220 -4.99 -16.35 3.44
C ALA A 220 -5.90 -15.36 4.18
N GLY A 221 -6.98 -15.89 4.75
CA GLY A 221 -8.08 -15.08 5.24
C GLY A 221 -9.16 -15.87 5.95
N PHE A 222 -10.23 -15.17 6.28
CA PHE A 222 -11.44 -15.71 6.88
C PHE A 222 -12.51 -15.88 5.80
N TRP A 223 -13.17 -17.03 5.82
CA TRP A 223 -14.27 -17.36 4.92
C TRP A 223 -15.62 -17.13 5.58
#